data_AF-A0A411A283-F1
#
_entry.id   AF-A0A411A283-F1
#
_cell.length_a   1.000
_cell.length_b   1.000
_cell.length_c   1.000
_cell.angle_alpha   90.00
_cell.angle_beta   90.00
_cell.angle_gamma   90.00
#
_symmetry.space_group_name_H-M   'P 1'
#
loop_
_entity.id
_entity.type
_entity.pdbx_description
1 polymer ?
#
loop_
_entity_poly.entity_id
_entity_poly.type
_entity_poly.pdbx_seq_one_letter_code
_entity_poly.pdbx_strand_id
1 'polypeptide(L)'
;MEEKDLAKLIEQYQHTGDQQILEAVRDACQPVIEALISELAEDSADLLRTKGRDRFPFIIVKYQTAAGLSLETFLRNTYRFYFQQVLKGEA
;
A
#
# COMPACT_ATOMS: atom_id res chain seq x y z
N MET A 1 6.13 11.88 -8.26
CA MET A 1 4.80 12.45 -7.96
C MET A 1 4.86 12.99 -6.54
N GLU A 2 4.33 14.18 -6.28
CA GLU A 2 4.27 14.71 -4.91
C GLU A 2 3.17 14.01 -4.11
N GLU A 3 3.32 13.92 -2.79
CA GLU A 3 2.35 13.26 -1.91
C GLU A 3 0.95 13.87 -2.02
N LYS A 4 0.85 15.20 -2.22
CA LYS A 4 -0.44 15.90 -2.39
C LYS A 4 -1.18 15.50 -3.67
N ASP A 5 -0.45 15.24 -4.75
CA ASP A 5 -1.05 14.78 -6.00
C ASP A 5 -1.50 13.33 -5.89
N LEU A 6 -0.68 12.51 -5.21
CA LEU A 6 -1.02 11.12 -4.93
C LEU A 6 -2.24 11.00 -4.01
N ALA A 7 -2.36 11.86 -3.00
CA ALA A 7 -3.54 11.92 -2.12
C ALA A 7 -4.82 12.24 -2.89
N LYS A 8 -4.79 13.18 -3.85
CA LYS A 8 -5.93 13.47 -4.72
C LYS A 8 -6.32 12.28 -5.59
N LEU A 9 -5.35 11.56 -6.14
CA LEU A 9 -5.62 10.34 -6.92
C LEU A 9 -6.24 9.25 -6.05
N ILE A 10 -5.79 9.10 -4.80
CA ILE A 10 -6.38 8.17 -3.84
C ILE A 10 -7.84 8.55 -3.55
N GLU A 11 -8.12 9.83 -3.26
CA GLU A 11 -9.48 10.33 -3.04
C GLU A 11 -10.36 10.11 -4.29
N GLN A 12 -9.83 10.40 -5.49
CA GLN A 12 -10.54 10.16 -6.74
C GLN A 12 -10.86 8.66 -6.94
N TYR A 13 -9.91 7.77 -6.67
CA TYR A 13 -10.15 6.33 -6.71
C TYR A 13 -11.22 5.90 -5.69
N GLN A 14 -11.20 6.43 -4.47
CA GLN A 14 -12.20 6.13 -3.44
C GLN A 14 -13.62 6.51 -3.89
N HIS A 15 -13.79 7.55 -4.70
CA HIS A 15 -15.08 7.96 -5.24
C HIS A 15 -15.51 7.23 -6.52
N THR A 16 -14.55 6.87 -7.38
CA THR A 16 -14.83 6.38 -8.74
C THR A 16 -14.67 4.87 -8.91
N GLY A 17 -13.83 4.23 -8.08
CA GLY A 17 -13.41 2.85 -8.29
C GLY A 17 -12.56 2.63 -9.56
N ASP A 18 -12.06 3.70 -10.18
CA ASP A 18 -11.35 3.65 -11.46
C ASP A 18 -10.04 2.84 -11.35
N GLN A 19 -9.94 1.80 -12.19
CA GLN A 19 -8.80 0.88 -12.17
C GLN A 19 -7.51 1.52 -12.70
N GLN A 20 -7.58 2.47 -13.63
CA GLN A 20 -6.38 3.16 -14.13
C GLN A 20 -5.78 4.05 -13.03
N ILE A 21 -6.63 4.68 -12.23
CA ILE A 21 -6.19 5.47 -11.07
C ILE A 21 -5.58 4.55 -10.02
N LEU A 22 -6.22 3.41 -9.74
CA LEU A 22 -5.69 2.42 -8.81
C LEU A 22 -4.29 1.94 -9.22
N GLU A 23 -4.08 1.67 -10.51
CA GLU A 23 -2.76 1.27 -11.03
C GLU A 23 -1.72 2.38 -10.86
N ALA A 24 -2.06 3.62 -11.23
CA ALA A 24 -1.15 4.76 -11.06
C ALA A 24 -0.77 4.99 -9.58
N VAL A 25 -1.76 4.86 -8.68
CA VAL A 25 -1.55 4.99 -7.23
C VAL A 25 -0.69 3.85 -6.70
N ARG A 26 -0.92 2.61 -7.15
CA ARG A 26 -0.12 1.44 -6.78
C ARG A 26 1.32 1.60 -7.18
N ASP A 27 1.57 2.00 -8.43
CA ASP A 27 2.92 2.14 -8.97
C ASP A 27 3.69 3.24 -8.23
N ALA A 28 3.02 4.33 -7.86
CA ALA A 28 3.61 5.40 -7.03
C ALA A 28 3.93 4.94 -5.59
N CYS A 29 3.13 4.06 -5.01
CA CYS A 29 3.34 3.51 -3.67
C CYS A 29 4.36 2.35 -3.62
N GLN A 30 4.69 1.74 -4.78
CA GLN A 30 5.52 0.55 -4.87
C GLN A 30 6.89 0.68 -4.17
N PRO A 31 7.65 1.80 -4.29
CA PRO A 31 8.96 1.91 -3.66
C PRO A 31 8.91 1.78 -2.13
N VAL A 32 7.88 2.32 -1.49
CA VAL A 32 7.70 2.25 -0.03
C VAL A 32 7.41 0.81 0.41
N ILE A 33 6.56 0.11 -0.33
CA ILE A 33 6.18 -1.27 -0.04
C ILE A 33 7.36 -2.21 -0.28
N GLU A 34 8.13 -2.01 -1.35
CA GLU A 34 9.29 -2.83 -1.69
C GLU A 34 10.44 -2.67 -0.69
N ALA A 35 10.69 -1.44 -0.23
CA ALA A 35 11.64 -1.19 0.85
C ALA A 35 11.24 -1.96 2.13
N LEU A 36 9.94 -1.96 2.47
CA LEU A 36 9.45 -2.70 3.63
C LEU A 36 9.54 -4.23 3.45
N ILE A 37 9.26 -4.75 2.25
CA ILE A 37 9.44 -6.19 1.95
C ILE A 37 10.91 -6.58 2.18
N SER A 38 11.84 -5.78 1.68
CA SER A 38 13.28 -5.99 1.83
C SER A 38 13.72 -5.95 3.30
N GLU A 39 13.08 -5.12 4.14
CA GLU A 39 13.33 -5.10 5.59
C GLU A 39 12.81 -6.34 6.33
N LEU A 40 11.75 -6.99 5.84
CA LEU A 40 11.02 -8.02 6.58
C LEU A 40 11.47 -9.44 6.26
N ALA A 41 11.69 -9.79 4.99
CA ALA A 41 12.09 -11.14 4.61
C ALA A 41 12.59 -11.21 3.16
N GLU A 42 13.86 -11.55 2.98
CA GLU A 42 14.45 -11.77 1.65
C GLU A 42 13.89 -13.05 1.00
N ASP A 43 13.83 -14.16 1.75
CA ASP A 43 13.38 -15.48 1.25
C ASP A 43 11.88 -15.54 0.92
N SER A 44 11.07 -14.62 1.47
CA SER A 44 9.62 -14.58 1.26
C SER A 44 9.17 -13.37 0.44
N ALA A 45 10.10 -12.66 -0.21
CA ALA A 45 9.80 -11.41 -0.90
C ALA A 45 8.72 -11.58 -1.98
N ASP A 46 8.77 -12.64 -2.79
CA ASP A 46 7.78 -12.89 -3.85
C ASP A 46 6.38 -13.17 -3.32
N LEU A 47 6.29 -13.87 -2.19
CA LEU A 47 5.02 -14.09 -1.49
C LEU A 47 4.45 -12.75 -1.01
N LEU A 48 5.27 -11.92 -0.37
CA LEU A 48 4.83 -10.61 0.13
C LEU A 48 4.45 -9.65 -0.99
N ARG A 49 5.18 -9.66 -2.13
CA ARG A 49 4.81 -8.88 -3.33
C ARG A 49 3.44 -9.28 -3.86
N THR A 50 3.20 -10.58 -3.99
CA THR A 50 1.92 -11.11 -4.50
C THR A 50 0.78 -10.74 -3.56
N LYS A 51 0.90 -11.09 -2.28
CA LYS A 51 -0.10 -10.78 -1.26
C LYS A 51 -0.33 -9.28 -1.09
N GLY A 52 0.74 -8.50 -1.12
CA GLY A 52 0.69 -7.04 -1.03
C GLY A 52 -0.06 -6.42 -2.21
N ARG A 53 0.22 -6.88 -3.43
CA ARG A 53 -0.49 -6.43 -4.64
C ARG A 53 -1.98 -6.74 -4.57
N ASP A 54 -2.35 -7.95 -4.17
CA ASP A 54 -3.76 -8.36 -4.06
C ASP A 54 -4.50 -7.57 -2.97
N ARG A 55 -3.81 -7.23 -1.88
CA ARG A 55 -4.38 -6.49 -0.75
C ARG A 55 -4.41 -4.98 -0.98
N PHE A 56 -3.63 -4.46 -1.93
CA PHE A 56 -3.47 -3.03 -2.19
C PHE A 56 -4.79 -2.25 -2.29
N PRO A 57 -5.80 -2.69 -3.07
CA PRO A 57 -7.04 -1.93 -3.23
C PRO A 57 -7.80 -1.80 -1.90
N PHE A 58 -7.75 -2.82 -1.04
CA PHE A 58 -8.40 -2.80 0.27
C PHE A 58 -7.69 -1.93 1.30
N ILE A 59 -6.36 -1.83 1.19
CA ILE A 59 -5.55 -0.97 2.06
C ILE A 59 -5.74 0.49 1.67
N ILE A 60 -5.56 0.81 0.39
CA ILE A 60 -5.45 2.22 -0.04
C ILE A 60 -6.77 3.00 0.12
N VAL A 61 -7.92 2.33 0.04
CA VAL A 61 -9.23 2.96 0.32
C VAL A 61 -9.40 3.39 1.78
N LYS A 62 -8.54 2.93 2.69
CA LYS A 62 -8.55 3.31 4.11
C LYS A 62 -7.67 4.52 4.41
N TYR A 63 -6.86 4.97 3.45
CA TYR A 63 -6.06 6.17 3.63
C TYR A 63 -6.96 7.41 3.72
N GLN A 64 -6.78 8.21 4.76
CA GLN A 64 -7.52 9.44 4.99
C GLN A 64 -6.55 10.58 5.28
N THR A 65 -6.55 11.60 4.42
CA THR A 65 -5.75 12.82 4.59
C THR A 65 -6.08 13.56 5.88
N ALA A 66 -7.36 13.56 6.28
CA ALA A 66 -7.85 14.19 7.50
C ALA A 66 -7.27 13.58 8.81
N ALA A 67 -6.72 12.37 8.76
CA ALA A 67 -6.11 11.72 9.92
C ALA A 67 -4.72 12.30 10.30
N GLY A 68 -4.15 13.18 9.47
CA GLY A 68 -2.86 13.83 9.72
C GLY A 68 -1.65 12.90 9.59
N LEU A 69 -1.85 11.67 9.10
CA LEU A 69 -0.79 10.69 8.88
C LEU A 69 -0.28 10.78 7.44
N SER A 70 1.04 10.82 7.26
CA SER A 70 1.61 10.77 5.91
C SER A 70 1.30 9.43 5.25
N LEU A 71 1.18 9.42 3.93
CA LEU A 71 0.91 8.22 3.15
C LEU A 71 1.99 7.17 3.36
N GLU A 72 3.25 7.59 3.43
CA GLU A 72 4.38 6.68 3.71
C GLU A 72 4.20 5.99 5.07
N THR A 73 3.89 6.76 6.12
CA THR A 73 3.71 6.19 7.47
C THR A 73 2.51 5.25 7.52
N PHE A 74 1.41 5.63 6.86
CA PHE A 74 0.24 4.78 6.69
C PHE A 74 0.62 3.44 6.04
N LEU A 75 1.25 3.48 4.87
CA LEU A 75 1.66 2.28 4.13
C LEU A 75 2.59 1.42 4.96
N ARG A 76 3.65 1.98 5.54
CA ARG A 76 4.64 1.23 6.33
C ARG A 76 3.99 0.52 7.51
N ASN A 77 3.10 1.20 8.25
CA ASN A 77 2.44 0.60 9.41
C ASN A 77 1.45 -0.50 9.00
N THR A 78 0.58 -0.21 8.02
CA THR A 78 -0.44 -1.16 7.58
C THR A 78 0.16 -2.39 6.92
N TYR A 79 1.14 -2.21 6.02
CA TYR A 79 1.80 -3.33 5.37
C TYR A 79 2.69 -4.12 6.34
N ARG A 80 3.34 -3.49 7.31
CA ARG A 80 4.17 -4.22 8.29
C ARG A 80 3.31 -5.19 9.09
N PHE A 81 2.16 -4.73 9.57
CA PHE A 81 1.20 -5.58 10.25
C PHE A 81 0.69 -6.70 9.33
N TYR A 82 0.24 -6.36 8.12
CA TYR A 82 -0.28 -7.35 7.18
C TYR A 82 0.76 -8.41 6.78
N PHE A 83 1.99 -8.01 6.44
CA PHE A 83 3.05 -8.93 6.06
C PHE A 83 3.47 -9.83 7.23
N GLN A 84 3.49 -9.33 8.45
CA GLN A 84 3.71 -10.19 9.62
C GLN A 84 2.64 -11.27 9.78
N GLN A 85 1.37 -10.97 9.46
CA GLN A 85 0.30 -11.98 9.44
C GLN A 85 0.51 -13.00 8.31
N VAL A 86 0.89 -12.53 7.10
CA VAL A 86 1.21 -13.42 5.97
C VAL A 86 2.34 -14.38 6.33
N LEU A 87 3.42 -13.88 6.93
CA LEU A 87 4.58 -14.69 7.34
C LEU A 87 4.23 -15.71 8.43
N LYS A 88 3.22 -15.43 9.26
CA LYS A 88 2.70 -16.36 10.28
C LYS A 88 1.66 -17.35 9.74
N GLY A 89 1.24 -17.21 8.46
CA GLY A 89 0.17 -18.02 7.88
C GLY A 89 -1.24 -17.62 8.34
N GLU A 90 -1.41 -16.38 8.82
CA GLU A 90 -2.67 -15.86 9.38
C GLU A 90 -3.49 -15.04 8.36
N ALA A 91 -3.03 -14.90 7.10
CA ALA A 91 -3.57 -13.96 6.11
C ALA A 91 -3.70 -14.47 4.65
#